data_AF-A0A6I2ILW8-F1
#
_entry.id   AF-A0A6I2ILW8-F1
#
_cell.length_a   1.000
_cell.length_b   1.000
_cell.length_c   1.000
_cell.angle_alpha   90.00
_cell.angle_beta   90.00
_cell.angle_gamma   90.00
#
_symmetry.space_group_name_H-M   'P 1'
#
loop_
_entity.id
_entity.type
_entity.pdbx_description
1 polymer ?
#
loop_
_entity_poly.entity_id
_entity_poly.type
_entity_poly.pdbx_seq_one_letter_code
_entity_poly.pdbx_strand_id
1 'polypeptide(L)'
;MDKLQTVTSAPVSSGDPLNAPKIRGNDLEKASQQFEAIFLRNMLKEMRKVNELFDSKDNPFNSDSVRMMQGFYDDTLCNTLSQHHGIGIAEMIVKQLSPHHSEQKT
;
A
#
# COMPACT_ATOMS: atom_id res chain seq x y z
N MET A 1 24.61 -54.96 -23.76
CA MET A 1 25.60 -54.21 -24.56
C MET A 1 24.84 -53.31 -25.51
N ASP A 2 24.56 -52.13 -24.97
CA ASP A 2 24.44 -50.80 -25.54
C ASP A 2 24.07 -50.63 -27.03
N LYS A 3 22.91 -50.01 -27.26
CA LYS A 3 22.60 -49.29 -28.50
C LYS A 3 22.62 -47.79 -28.24
N LEU A 4 23.33 -47.13 -29.15
CA LEU A 4 23.66 -45.73 -29.24
C LEU A 4 22.43 -44.85 -29.59
N GLN A 5 22.33 -43.71 -28.90
CA GLN A 5 21.73 -42.41 -29.27
C GLN A 5 20.24 -42.30 -29.68
N THR A 6 19.48 -41.58 -28.84
CA THR A 6 18.63 -40.48 -29.32
C THR A 6 18.69 -39.32 -28.30
N VAL A 7 19.39 -38.26 -28.71
CA VAL A 7 19.27 -36.94 -28.12
C VAL A 7 17.92 -36.42 -28.60
N THR A 8 16.89 -36.46 -27.76
CA THR A 8 15.64 -35.75 -27.99
C THR A 8 15.43 -34.77 -26.85
N SER A 9 15.67 -33.50 -27.20
CA SER A 9 15.02 -32.29 -26.71
C SER A 9 14.31 -32.34 -25.35
N ALA A 10 14.85 -31.58 -24.41
CA ALA A 10 14.11 -31.04 -23.28
C ALA A 10 12.91 -30.18 -23.76
N PRO A 11 11.96 -29.88 -22.85
CA PRO A 11 12.12 -28.66 -22.06
C PRO A 11 12.07 -29.01 -20.56
N VAL A 12 13.11 -28.72 -19.77
CA VAL A 12 13.35 -27.39 -19.19
C VAL A 12 12.03 -26.80 -18.69
N SER A 13 11.51 -27.37 -17.59
CA SER A 13 10.64 -26.65 -16.65
C SER A 13 11.52 -25.65 -15.86
N SER A 14 12.13 -24.72 -16.59
CA SER A 14 12.85 -23.59 -15.99
C SER A 14 11.92 -22.40 -16.01
N GLY A 15 11.76 -21.82 -14.81
CA GLY A 15 11.22 -20.51 -14.51
C GLY A 15 10.50 -19.84 -15.65
N ASP A 16 9.17 -19.90 -15.63
CA ASP A 16 8.38 -18.86 -16.25
C ASP A 16 8.57 -17.58 -15.41
N PRO A 17 9.28 -16.54 -15.89
CA PRO A 17 9.39 -15.27 -15.18
C PRO A 17 8.04 -14.56 -15.06
N LEU A 18 6.98 -15.11 -15.68
CA LEU A 18 5.59 -14.64 -15.58
C LEU A 18 4.78 -15.36 -14.50
N ASN A 19 5.37 -16.30 -13.74
CA ASN A 19 4.82 -16.68 -12.43
C ASN A 19 5.13 -15.59 -11.38
N ALA A 20 4.89 -14.32 -11.74
CA ALA A 20 4.68 -13.28 -10.76
C ALA A 20 3.58 -13.80 -9.82
N PRO A 21 3.70 -13.64 -8.50
CA PRO A 21 2.61 -13.95 -7.60
C PRO A 21 1.37 -13.28 -8.19
N LYS A 22 0.37 -14.08 -8.61
CA LYS A 22 -0.93 -13.53 -8.97
C LYS A 22 -1.33 -12.71 -7.75
N ILE A 23 -1.22 -11.39 -7.84
CA ILE A 23 -1.61 -10.49 -6.75
C ILE A 23 -3.08 -10.84 -6.55
N ARG A 24 -3.38 -11.58 -5.50
CA ARG A 24 -4.75 -11.96 -5.21
C ARG A 24 -5.44 -10.62 -4.95
N GLY A 25 -6.60 -10.35 -5.55
CA GLY A 25 -7.25 -9.05 -5.40
C GLY A 25 -7.37 -8.59 -3.93
N ASN A 26 -7.54 -9.55 -3.03
CA ASN A 26 -7.53 -9.36 -1.57
C ASN A 26 -6.18 -8.85 -0.99
N ASP A 27 -5.04 -9.26 -1.55
CA ASP A 27 -3.71 -8.77 -1.12
C ASP A 27 -3.49 -7.33 -1.60
N LEU A 28 -3.96 -6.99 -2.81
CA LEU A 28 -3.91 -5.61 -3.33
C LEU A 28 -4.81 -4.68 -2.52
N GLU A 29 -6.02 -5.12 -2.18
CA GLU A 29 -6.97 -4.34 -1.38
C GLU A 29 -6.40 -4.02 0.00
N LYS A 30 -5.88 -5.02 0.72
CA LYS A 30 -5.25 -4.83 2.04
C LYS A 30 -4.03 -3.93 1.98
N ALA A 31 -3.16 -4.11 0.99
CA ALA A 31 -1.99 -3.25 0.81
C ALA A 31 -2.40 -1.80 0.50
N SER A 32 -3.46 -1.61 -0.29
CA SER A 32 -3.97 -0.29 -0.65
C SER A 32 -4.61 0.43 0.56
N GLN A 33 -5.34 -0.30 1.41
CA GLN A 33 -5.89 0.22 2.67
C GLN A 33 -4.78 0.64 3.65
N GLN A 34 -3.73 -0.18 3.77
CA GLN A 34 -2.57 0.14 4.61
C GLN A 34 -1.81 1.36 4.07
N PHE A 35 -1.67 1.46 2.75
CA PHE A 35 -1.07 2.62 2.11
C PHE A 35 -1.87 3.91 2.41
N GLU A 36 -3.20 3.87 2.27
CA GLU A 36 -4.07 5.00 2.60
C GLU A 36 -3.92 5.41 4.08
N ALA A 37 -3.84 4.46 5.01
CA ALA A 37 -3.62 4.74 6.43
C ALA A 37 -2.26 5.45 6.68
N ILE A 38 -1.19 5.00 6.04
CA ILE A 38 0.14 5.61 6.14
C ILE A 38 0.12 7.02 5.53
N PHE A 39 -0.51 7.18 4.38
CA PHE A 39 -0.64 8.47 3.69
C PHE A 39 -1.40 9.48 4.54
N LEU A 40 -2.57 9.11 5.08
CA LEU A 40 -3.37 9.96 5.96
C LEU A 40 -2.59 10.40 7.19
N ARG A 41 -1.87 9.48 7.84
CA ARG A 41 -1.01 9.81 8.99
C ARG A 41 0.05 10.84 8.61
N ASN A 42 0.72 10.66 7.47
CA ASN A 42 1.73 11.60 7.01
C ASN A 42 1.13 12.97 6.65
N MET A 43 -0.05 12.98 6.03
CA MET A 43 -0.78 14.21 5.72
C MET A 43 -1.14 14.98 7.00
N LEU A 44 -1.75 14.33 7.98
CA LEU A 44 -2.09 14.96 9.27
C LEU A 44 -0.84 15.46 10.01
N LYS A 45 0.25 14.69 9.98
CA LYS A 45 1.53 15.08 10.57
C LYS A 45 2.08 16.36 9.93
N GLU A 46 2.10 16.46 8.60
CA GLU A 46 2.57 17.67 7.93
C GLU A 46 1.62 18.86 8.17
N MET A 47 0.30 18.66 8.20
CA MET A 47 -0.66 19.72 8.56
C MET A 47 -0.40 20.28 9.96
N ARG A 48 -0.10 19.41 10.94
CA ARG A 48 0.26 19.83 12.30
C ARG A 48 1.60 20.56 12.36
N LYS A 49 2.62 20.03 11.69
CA LYS A 49 3.92 20.68 11.59
C LYS A 49 3.83 22.07 10.95
N VAL A 50 2.97 22.23 9.95
CA VAL A 50 2.68 23.55 9.36
C VAL A 50 2.03 24.46 10.38
N ASN A 51 1.04 23.98 11.15
CA ASN A 51 0.43 24.77 12.24
C ASN A 51 1.47 25.19 13.30
N GLU A 52 2.41 24.32 13.65
CA GLU A 52 3.51 24.64 14.58
C GLU A 52 4.41 25.78 14.11
N LEU A 53 4.61 25.93 12.78
CA LEU A 53 5.37 27.06 12.21
C LEU A 53 4.62 28.39 12.34
N PHE A 54 3.29 28.34 12.35
CA PHE A 54 2.44 29.52 12.56
C PHE A 54 2.19 29.81 14.04
N ASP A 55 2.42 28.82 14.91
CA ASP A 55 2.21 28.95 16.34
C ASP A 55 3.37 29.73 16.99
N SER A 56 3.02 30.58 17.95
CA SER A 56 4.01 31.40 18.65
C SER A 56 4.94 30.51 19.47
N LYS A 57 6.27 30.77 19.46
CA LYS A 57 7.28 29.97 20.17
C LYS A 57 7.04 29.81 21.68
N ASP A 58 6.18 30.64 22.27
CA ASP A 58 5.80 30.64 23.69
C ASP A 58 4.47 29.93 23.98
N ASN A 59 3.88 29.17 23.05
CA ASN A 59 2.62 28.48 23.30
C ASN A 59 2.83 27.23 24.20
N PRO A 60 2.37 27.22 25.47
CA PRO A 60 2.52 26.06 26.36
C PRO A 60 1.71 24.84 25.90
N PHE A 61 0.75 25.03 24.98
CA PHE A 61 0.00 23.94 24.35
C PHE A 61 0.77 23.23 23.23
N ASN A 62 1.92 23.76 22.81
CA ASN A 62 2.78 23.18 21.77
C ASN A 62 4.03 22.50 22.37
N SER A 63 3.87 21.77 23.47
CA SER A 63 4.94 20.98 24.09
C SER A 63 5.13 19.62 23.40
N ASP A 64 6.33 19.04 23.52
CA ASP A 64 6.65 17.72 22.93
C ASP A 64 5.72 16.61 23.43
N SER A 65 5.36 16.65 24.72
CA SER A 65 4.46 15.66 25.33
C SER A 65 3.05 15.75 24.75
N VAL A 66 2.55 16.96 24.49
CA VAL A 66 1.25 17.17 23.84
C VAL A 66 1.28 16.68 22.40
N ARG A 67 2.35 16.98 21.64
CA ARG A 67 2.55 16.46 20.27
C ARG A 67 2.56 14.93 20.21
N MET A 68 3.23 14.28 21.15
CA MET A 68 3.28 12.82 21.23
C MET A 68 1.88 12.23 21.46
N MET A 69 1.13 12.78 22.42
CA MET A 69 -0.22 12.32 22.74
C MET A 69 -1.20 12.56 21.58
N GLN A 70 -1.07 13.71 20.92
CA GLN A 70 -1.78 14.06 19.70
C GLN A 70 -1.46 13.10 18.54
N GLY A 71 -0.19 12.71 18.37
CA GLY A 71 0.24 11.75 17.35
C GLY A 71 -0.43 10.38 17.53
N PHE A 72 -0.47 9.85 18.75
CA PHE A 72 -1.13 8.57 19.03
C PHE A 72 -2.64 8.60 18.79
N TYR A 73 -3.28 9.74 19.11
CA TYR A 73 -4.69 9.95 18.84
C TYR A 73 -4.97 9.89 17.34
N ASP A 74 -4.16 10.59 16.54
CA ASP A 74 -4.29 10.61 15.09
C ASP A 74 -4.01 9.26 14.46
N ASP A 75 -3.04 8.49 14.99
CA ASP A 75 -2.76 7.14 14.50
C ASP A 75 -3.99 6.23 14.65
N THR A 76 -4.67 6.31 15.80
CA THR A 76 -5.90 5.54 16.06
C THR A 76 -7.04 6.01 15.16
N LEU A 77 -7.16 7.33 14.98
CA LEU A 77 -8.16 7.95 14.12
C LEU A 77 -7.95 7.56 12.65
N CYS A 78 -6.74 7.67 12.13
CA CYS A 78 -6.38 7.30 10.77
C CYS A 78 -6.65 5.82 10.49
N ASN A 79 -6.31 4.93 11.43
CA ASN A 79 -6.57 3.50 11.29
C ASN A 79 -8.08 3.20 11.25
N THR A 80 -8.88 3.95 12.01
CA THR A 80 -10.35 3.81 11.98
C THR A 80 -10.92 4.33 10.67
N LEU A 81 -10.46 5.49 10.20
CA LEU A 81 -10.89 6.09 8.93
C LEU A 81 -10.53 5.23 7.72
N SER A 82 -9.33 4.64 7.67
CA SER A 82 -8.93 3.78 6.55
C SER A 82 -9.74 2.48 6.47
N GLN A 83 -10.27 1.99 7.58
CA GLN A 83 -11.12 0.78 7.62
C GLN A 83 -12.57 1.06 7.17
N HIS A 84 -13.05 2.29 7.31
CA HIS A 84 -14.46 2.66 7.08
C HIS A 84 -14.74 3.34 5.72
N HIS A 85 -13.93 3.08 4.69
CA HIS A 85 -13.88 3.91 3.46
C HIS A 85 -13.47 5.35 3.78
N GLY A 86 -12.15 5.59 3.86
CA GLY A 86 -11.58 6.90 4.17
C GLY A 86 -11.77 7.93 3.05
N ILE A 87 -10.69 8.24 2.34
CA ILE A 87 -10.67 9.24 1.25
C ILE A 87 -10.81 8.61 -0.14
N GLY A 88 -10.84 7.28 -0.24
CA GLY A 88 -11.06 6.53 -1.48
C GLY A 88 -9.79 6.31 -2.31
N ILE A 89 -8.61 6.60 -1.75
CA ILE A 89 -7.33 6.39 -2.45
C ILE A 89 -7.03 4.90 -2.56
N ALA A 90 -7.37 4.11 -1.53
CA ALA A 90 -7.21 2.66 -1.59
C ALA A 90 -8.02 2.05 -2.76
N GLU A 91 -9.26 2.50 -2.95
CA GLU A 91 -10.11 2.05 -4.05
C GLU A 91 -9.56 2.47 -5.42
N MET A 92 -9.02 3.69 -5.53
CA MET A 92 -8.39 4.18 -6.74
C MET A 92 -7.14 3.35 -7.11
N ILE A 93 -6.32 3.00 -6.12
CA ILE A 93 -5.14 2.14 -6.30
C ILE A 93 -5.58 0.75 -6.76
N VAL A 94 -6.57 0.14 -6.08
CA VAL A 94 -7.13 -1.15 -6.49
C VAL A 94 -7.69 -1.06 -7.91
N LYS A 95 -8.41 0.00 -8.26
CA LYS A 95 -8.98 0.18 -9.61
C LYS A 95 -7.92 0.32 -10.70
N GLN A 96 -6.80 0.97 -10.41
CA GLN A 96 -5.72 1.17 -11.38
C GLN A 96 -4.81 -0.05 -11.53
N LEU A 97 -4.59 -0.80 -10.45
CA LEU A 97 -3.70 -1.97 -10.43
C LEU A 97 -4.44 -3.30 -10.63
N SER A 98 -5.77 -3.30 -10.47
CA SER A 98 -6.57 -4.44 -10.90
C SER A 98 -6.41 -4.61 -12.40
N PRO A 99 -6.09 -5.81 -12.90
CA PRO A 99 -5.98 -6.05 -14.33
C PRO A 99 -7.26 -5.57 -14.99
N HIS A 100 -7.16 -4.57 -15.87
CA HIS A 100 -8.19 -4.34 -16.86
C HIS A 100 -8.26 -5.63 -17.66
N HIS A 101 -9.25 -6.46 -17.37
CA HIS A 101 -9.62 -7.55 -18.25
C HIS A 101 -10.15 -6.86 -19.51
N SER A 102 -9.24 -6.41 -20.37
CA SER A 102 -9.54 -6.11 -21.76
C SER A 102 -10.08 -7.41 -22.30
N GLU A 103 -11.41 -7.49 -22.39
CA GLU A 103 -12.14 -8.57 -22.99
C GLU A 103 -11.48 -8.86 -24.34
N GLN A 104 -10.69 -9.93 -24.39
CA GLN A 104 -10.48 -10.66 -25.63
C GLN A 104 -11.83 -11.25 -25.97
N LYS A 105 -12.60 -10.51 -26.75
CA LYS A 105 -13.70 -11.09 -27.51
C LYS A 105 -13.37 -10.99 -28.98
N THR A 106 -13.08 -12.18 -29.52
CA THR A 106 -13.15 -12.63 -30.93
C THR A 106 -12.16 -12.07 -31.93
#